data_AF-A0A2D5BBR6-F1
#
_entry.id   AF-A0A2D5BBR6-F1
#
_cell.length_a   1.000
_cell.length_b   1.000
_cell.length_c   1.000
_cell.angle_alpha   90.00
_cell.angle_beta   90.00
_cell.angle_gamma   90.00
#
_symmetry.space_group_name_H-M   'P 1'
#
loop_
_entity.id
_entity.type
_entity.pdbx_description
1 polymer ?
#
loop_
_entity_poly.entity_id
_entity_poly.type
_entity_poly.pdbx_seq_one_letter_code
_entity_poly.pdbx_strand_id
1 'polypeptide(L)' 'MAKKVVASLKKSGGVSYTKAFKLVKTSKGAYGYESKVLVKDMVDDFFKS' A
#
# COMPACT_ATOMS: atom_id res chain seq x y z
N MET A 1 -19.54 -37.96 15.59
CA MET A 1 -19.36 -36.59 15.06
C MET A 1 -17.91 -36.15 15.27
N ALA A 2 -17.05 -36.37 14.29
CA ALA A 2 -15.71 -35.79 14.33
C ALA A 2 -15.85 -34.29 14.06
N LYS A 3 -15.54 -33.45 15.05
CA LYS A 3 -15.48 -31.99 14.88
C LYS A 3 -14.39 -31.70 13.84
N LYS A 4 -14.78 -31.51 12.59
CA LYS A 4 -13.93 -30.93 11.56
C LYS A 4 -13.80 -29.45 11.90
N VAL A 5 -12.90 -29.12 12.81
CA VAL A 5 -12.47 -27.75 13.02
C VAL A 5 -11.74 -27.37 11.74
N VAL A 6 -12.47 -26.75 10.82
CA VAL A 6 -11.89 -26.02 9.69
C VAL A 6 -11.04 -24.95 10.35
N ALA A 7 -9.72 -25.06 10.20
CA ALA A 7 -8.80 -24.02 10.59
C ALA A 7 -9.38 -22.72 10.03
N SER A 8 -9.88 -21.86 10.91
CA SER A 8 -10.26 -20.51 10.54
C SER A 8 -9.04 -19.96 9.82
N LEU A 9 -9.14 -19.68 8.52
CA LEU A 9 -8.16 -18.86 7.84
C LEU A 9 -8.02 -17.66 8.76
N LYS A 10 -6.89 -17.56 9.48
CA LYS A 10 -6.52 -16.31 10.12
C LYS A 10 -6.66 -15.33 8.98
N LYS A 11 -7.64 -14.42 9.06
CA LYS A 11 -7.67 -13.21 8.24
C LYS A 11 -6.31 -12.62 8.55
N SER A 12 -5.33 -12.92 7.71
CA SER A 12 -3.97 -12.53 7.97
C SER A 12 -4.05 -11.03 7.82
N GLY A 13 -4.16 -10.34 8.96
CA GLY A 13 -3.80 -8.95 9.10
C GLY A 13 -2.30 -8.87 8.85
N GLY A 14 -1.92 -9.19 7.61
CA GLY A 14 -0.59 -9.00 7.09
C GLY A 14 -0.43 -7.53 6.78
N VAL A 15 0.79 -7.05 7.01
CA VAL A 15 1.19 -5.69 6.63
C VAL A 15 0.86 -5.51 5.16
N SER A 16 -0.16 -4.68 4.89
CA SER A 16 -0.64 -4.44 3.54
C SER A 16 0.26 -3.39 2.89
N TYR A 17 1.09 -3.84 1.96
CA TYR A 17 1.94 -2.96 1.17
C TYR A 17 1.15 -2.39 0.00
N THR A 18 1.29 -1.10 -0.23
CA THR A 18 0.67 -0.35 -1.32
C THR A 18 1.77 0.33 -2.13
N LYS A 19 1.71 0.20 -3.45
CA LYS A 19 2.57 0.98 -4.34
C LYS A 19 1.89 2.31 -4.64
N ALA A 20 2.45 3.40 -4.13
CA ALA A 20 1.95 4.74 -4.35
C ALA A 20 2.72 5.41 -5.49
N PHE A 21 2.02 6.20 -6.30
CA PHE A 21 2.58 7.00 -7.39
C PHE A 21 2.19 8.46 -7.16
N LYS A 22 3.17 9.31 -6.94
CA LYS A 22 2.97 10.75 -6.75
C LYS A 22 3.41 11.48 -8.01
N LEU A 23 2.51 12.26 -8.59
CA LEU A 23 2.83 13.08 -9.76
C LEU A 23 3.66 14.28 -9.32
N VAL A 24 4.77 14.53 -10.04
CA VAL A 24 5.69 15.64 -9.75
C VAL A 24 5.85 16.47 -11.02
N LYS A 25 5.66 17.78 -10.90
CA LYS A 25 5.87 18.69 -12.02
C LYS A 25 7.37 18.93 -12.19
N THR A 26 7.87 18.66 -13.39
CA THR A 26 9.26 18.94 -13.74
C THR A 26 9.43 20.42 -14.07
N SER A 27 10.64 20.96 -13.89
CA SER A 27 10.96 22.37 -14.19
C SER A 27 10.65 22.78 -15.64
N LYS A 28 10.61 21.81 -16.56
CA LYS A 28 10.29 22.01 -17.98
C LYS A 28 8.78 21.91 -18.29
N GLY A 29 7.93 21.82 -17.28
CA GLY A 29 6.47 21.79 -17.45
C GLY A 29 5.87 20.41 -17.77
N ALA A 30 6.71 19.37 -17.93
CA ALA A 30 6.24 17.99 -18.05
C ALA A 30 5.90 17.39 -16.68
N TYR A 31 5.05 16.35 -16.66
CA TYR A 31 4.74 15.59 -15.45
C TYR A 31 5.59 14.32 -15.40
N GLY A 32 6.34 14.16 -14.32
CA GLY A 32 6.94 12.88 -13.93
C GLY A 32 6.13 12.24 -12.80
N TYR A 33 6.59 11.09 -12.33
CA TYR A 33 6.04 10.47 -11.12
C TYR A 33 7.15 9.89 -10.25
N GLU A 34 6.97 9.97 -8.94
CA GLU A 34 7.77 9.26 -7.95
C GLU A 34 6.98 8.04 -7.48
N SER A 35 7.56 6.85 -7.56
CA SER A 35 6.92 5.60 -7.11
C SER A 35 7.59 5.04 -5.86
N LYS A 36 6.82 4.72 -4.83
CA LYS A 36 7.32 4.11 -3.60
C LYS A 36 6.39 3.00 -3.12
N VAL A 37 6.96 1.90 -2.63
CA VAL A 37 6.21 0.84 -1.96
C VAL A 37 6.20 1.14 -0.47
N LEU A 38 5.02 1.32 0.09
CA LEU A 38 4.79 1.76 1.46
C LEU A 38 3.80 0.83 2.15
N VAL A 39 3.78 0.83 3.47
CA VAL A 39 2.67 0.23 4.23
C VAL A 39 1.45 1.14 4.08
N LYS A 40 0.25 0.57 4.05
CA LYS A 40 -1.02 1.30 3.88
C LYS A 40 -1.13 2.56 4.75
N ASP A 41 -0.68 2.49 5.99
CA ASP A 41 -0.79 3.61 6.95
C ASP A 41 0.16 4.78 6.63
N MET A 42 1.24 4.54 5.87
CA MET A 42 2.23 5.56 5.48
C MET A 42 1.93 6.20 4.12
N VAL A 43 0.85 5.80 3.45
CA VAL A 43 0.49 6.32 2.13
C VAL A 43 0.09 7.80 2.20
N ASP A 44 -0.66 8.20 3.23
CA ASP A 44 -1.12 9.59 3.37
C ASP A 44 0.04 10.56 3.62
N ASP A 45 1.04 10.14 4.41
CA ASP A 45 2.23 10.95 4.69
C ASP A 45 3.09 11.15 3.44
N PHE A 46 3.13 10.15 2.55
CA PHE A 46 3.85 10.25 1.27
C PHE A 46 3.27 11.32 0.34
N PHE A 47 1.94 11.52 0.36
CA PHE A 47 1.29 12.55 -0.45
C PHE A 47 1.36 13.96 0.17
N LYS A 48 1.60 14.09 1.49
CA LYS A 48 1.71 15.37 2.19
C LYS A 48 3.11 16.00 2.14
N SER A 49 4.15 15.19 1.94
CA SER A 49 5.52 15.68 1.68
C SER A 49 5.61 16.49 0.39
#